data_AF-A0A9E7I2U3-F1
#
_entry.id   AF-A0A9E7I2U3-F1
#
_cell.length_a   1.000
_cell.length_b   1.000
_cell.length_c   1.000
_cell.angle_alpha   90.00
_cell.angle_beta   90.00
_cell.angle_gamma   90.00
#
_symmetry.space_group_name_H-M   'P 1'
#
loop_
_entity.id
_entity.type
_entity.pdbx_description
1 polymer ?
#
loop_
_entity_poly.entity_id
_entity_poly.type
_entity_poly.pdbx_seq_one_letter_code
_entity_poly.pdbx_strand_id
1 'polypeptide(L)'
;MSSEEIGTAAIKRAIRALRKRHLLEEGAHAPAINALSRPLVAQGLEWKEKAENLELELQQCYKAHTRLSEQLVVEIAECRKSKALVQEKEESINNLQNDISLAREENLQIKQDLDEKTKALDLLMSENQSLKAQLEEIRLKLKKTETENKDLIDRWMLEKMNSAEKLNEVNAMYEDMMQQLKVSSIEQLARQQVDGIVRQREAGYVDHAESTVPSSCKHTIHAHEGGCGSILFQHNSDKLISGGQDRTVKIWDTKSGTLSSTLHGCLGSLLDLAITHDNRFIIAASSSNNLYVWETSSGRVRHTLTGHTDKVCAVDASKVSSRNLLSAAYDHTMKVWDLVKGYCTNTIIFQSNCNSLSYTMDGLTFCSGHVDGNLRIWDSRMGKVVGEVAAHSQAVTSIYVSQSGNLLLTSGRDNLHNLFDLRTLEICGTFRANGNRVASNWSRSCISPDEKCVTAGSSDGSIYIWSRLNNNMLSILEGHSSPVLSCAYGGPGNTLASADKNGNLCIWC
;
A
#
# COMPACT_ATOMS: atom_id res chain seq x y z
N MET A 1 -7.17 163.92 2.36
CA MET A 1 -8.19 163.03 1.78
C MET A 1 -9.26 162.81 2.85
N SER A 2 -10.49 163.20 2.56
CA SER A 2 -11.57 163.29 3.54
C SER A 2 -12.08 161.90 3.94
N SER A 3 -12.61 161.82 5.16
CA SER A 3 -13.21 160.63 5.80
C SER A 3 -14.20 159.87 4.90
N GLU A 4 -14.87 160.55 3.96
CA GLU A 4 -15.87 159.97 3.06
C GLU A 4 -15.29 159.05 1.97
N GLU A 5 -14.08 159.31 1.49
CA GLU A 5 -13.45 158.48 0.44
C GLU A 5 -13.02 157.10 0.96
N ILE A 6 -12.63 157.03 2.23
CA ILE A 6 -12.23 155.77 2.88
C ILE A 6 -13.47 154.88 3.14
N GLY A 7 -14.59 155.50 3.55
CA GLY A 7 -15.85 154.80 3.78
C GLY A 7 -16.43 154.19 2.50
N THR A 8 -16.44 154.93 1.40
CA THR A 8 -16.95 154.43 0.11
C THR A 8 -16.07 153.33 -0.48
N ALA A 9 -14.75 153.39 -0.30
CA ALA A 9 -13.83 152.34 -0.71
C ALA A 9 -14.01 151.05 0.13
N ALA A 10 -14.23 151.18 1.45
CA ALA A 10 -14.48 150.06 2.34
C ALA A 10 -15.80 149.32 1.99
N ILE A 11 -16.87 150.08 1.70
CA ILE A 11 -18.16 149.51 1.28
C ILE A 11 -18.02 148.77 -0.06
N LYS A 12 -17.32 149.33 -1.05
CA LYS A 12 -17.07 148.63 -2.33
C LYS A 12 -16.25 147.35 -2.15
N ARG A 13 -15.31 147.33 -1.20
CA ARG A 13 -14.52 146.13 -0.87
C ARG A 13 -15.38 145.07 -0.18
N ALA A 14 -16.24 145.48 0.76
CA ALA A 14 -17.17 144.59 1.45
C ALA A 14 -18.18 143.96 0.46
N ILE A 15 -18.75 144.74 -0.45
CA ILE A 15 -19.67 144.24 -1.49
C ILE A 15 -18.97 143.25 -2.42
N ARG A 16 -17.71 143.51 -2.82
CA ARG A 16 -16.93 142.55 -3.63
C ARG A 16 -16.63 141.26 -2.87
N ALA A 17 -16.31 141.33 -1.58
CA ALA A 17 -16.07 140.16 -0.75
C ALA A 17 -17.34 139.32 -0.57
N LEU A 18 -18.50 139.98 -0.35
CA LEU A 18 -19.81 139.33 -0.27
C LEU A 18 -20.18 138.64 -1.59
N ARG A 19 -19.99 139.30 -2.74
CA ARG A 19 -20.25 138.69 -4.06
C ARG A 19 -19.38 137.46 -4.31
N LYS A 20 -18.11 137.50 -3.91
CA LYS A 20 -17.19 136.37 -4.07
C LYS A 20 -17.55 135.20 -3.15
N ARG A 21 -18.07 135.48 -1.96
CA ARG A 21 -18.57 134.47 -1.02
C ARG A 21 -19.85 133.81 -1.52
N HIS A 22 -20.78 134.60 -2.07
CA HIS A 22 -22.01 134.08 -2.66
C HIS A 22 -21.77 133.16 -3.86
N LEU A 23 -20.85 133.53 -4.76
CA LEU A 23 -20.44 132.68 -5.89
C LEU A 23 -19.75 131.37 -5.45
N LEU A 24 -19.04 131.38 -4.32
CA LEU A 24 -18.45 130.16 -3.75
C LEU A 24 -19.50 129.26 -3.09
N GLU A 25 -20.51 129.84 -2.46
CA GLU A 25 -21.65 129.09 -1.90
C GLU A 25 -22.51 128.47 -3.02
N GLU A 26 -22.82 129.22 -4.08
CA GLU A 26 -23.52 128.67 -5.26
C GLU A 26 -22.71 127.56 -5.95
N GLY A 27 -21.39 127.70 -6.05
CA GLY A 27 -20.51 126.66 -6.58
C GLY A 27 -20.41 125.40 -5.71
N ALA A 28 -20.54 125.54 -4.38
CA ALA A 28 -20.55 124.42 -3.44
C ALA A 28 -21.86 123.62 -3.48
N HIS A 29 -22.97 124.25 -3.87
CA HIS A 29 -24.27 123.58 -4.04
C HIS A 29 -24.44 122.93 -5.42
N ALA A 30 -23.61 123.25 -6.41
CA ALA A 30 -23.70 122.71 -7.77
C ALA A 30 -23.63 121.17 -7.87
N PRO A 31 -22.79 120.43 -7.10
CA PRO A 31 -22.79 118.97 -7.13
C PRO A 31 -24.08 118.35 -6.56
N ALA A 32 -24.64 118.96 -5.51
CA ALA A 32 -25.89 118.53 -4.90
C ALA A 32 -27.10 118.81 -5.81
N ILE A 33 -27.11 119.97 -6.49
CA ILE A 33 -28.13 120.33 -7.49
C ILE A 33 -28.02 119.42 -8.72
N ASN A 34 -26.82 119.05 -9.17
CA ASN A 34 -26.63 118.06 -10.24
C ASN A 34 -27.08 116.65 -9.83
N ALA A 35 -26.91 116.26 -8.56
CA ALA A 35 -27.44 114.99 -8.04
C ALA A 35 -28.97 114.98 -7.93
N LEU A 36 -29.58 116.12 -7.60
CA LEU A 36 -31.04 116.30 -7.48
C LEU A 36 -31.75 116.56 -8.82
N SER A 37 -31.05 117.10 -9.83
CA SER A 37 -31.59 117.38 -11.17
C SER A 37 -31.50 116.20 -12.14
N ARG A 38 -30.82 115.11 -11.77
CA ARG A 38 -31.02 113.83 -12.46
C ARG A 38 -32.48 113.43 -12.27
N PRO A 39 -33.24 113.15 -13.36
CA PRO A 39 -34.61 112.69 -13.22
C PRO A 39 -34.65 111.49 -12.28
N LEU A 40 -35.53 111.52 -11.27
CA LEU A 40 -35.74 110.42 -10.33
C LEU A 40 -35.98 109.08 -11.06
N VAL A 41 -36.52 109.17 -12.28
CA VAL A 41 -36.69 108.07 -13.25
C VAL A 41 -35.36 107.49 -13.74
N ALA A 42 -34.34 108.31 -14.03
CA ALA A 42 -33.03 107.85 -14.49
C ALA A 42 -32.25 107.16 -13.37
N GLN A 43 -32.31 107.70 -12.14
CA GLN A 43 -31.76 106.99 -10.97
C GLN A 43 -32.53 105.69 -10.73
N GLY A 44 -33.87 105.71 -10.81
CA GLY A 44 -34.69 104.51 -10.67
C GLY A 44 -34.38 103.43 -11.70
N LEU A 45 -34.06 103.81 -12.94
CA LEU A 45 -33.59 102.88 -13.98
C LEU A 45 -32.22 102.30 -13.65
N GLU A 46 -31.25 103.12 -13.23
CA GLU A 46 -29.92 102.63 -12.79
C GLU A 46 -30.05 101.66 -11.58
N TRP A 47 -30.93 101.94 -10.63
CA TRP A 47 -31.20 101.04 -9.48
C TRP A 47 -31.91 99.76 -9.89
N LYS A 48 -32.85 99.84 -10.84
CA LYS A 48 -33.54 98.69 -11.39
C LYS A 48 -32.57 97.78 -12.15
N GLU A 49 -31.71 98.34 -12.98
CA GLU A 49 -30.69 97.60 -13.73
C GLU A 49 -29.66 96.95 -12.80
N LYS A 50 -29.26 97.63 -11.71
CA LYS A 50 -28.44 97.04 -10.64
C LYS A 50 -29.16 95.90 -9.91
N ALA A 51 -30.45 96.06 -9.62
CA ALA A 51 -31.25 95.01 -8.97
C ALA A 51 -31.38 93.78 -9.88
N GLU A 52 -31.66 93.97 -11.17
CA GLU A 52 -31.74 92.89 -12.16
C GLU A 52 -30.39 92.18 -12.33
N ASN A 53 -29.27 92.92 -12.35
CA ASN A 53 -27.93 92.33 -12.38
C ASN A 53 -27.61 91.52 -11.12
N LEU A 54 -27.95 92.03 -9.93
CA LEU A 54 -27.77 91.31 -8.67
C LEU A 54 -28.65 90.06 -8.59
N GLU A 55 -29.89 90.11 -9.11
CA GLU A 55 -30.77 88.94 -9.21
C GLU A 55 -30.17 87.88 -10.14
N LEU A 56 -29.58 88.28 -11.27
CA LEU A 56 -28.89 87.37 -12.18
C LEU A 56 -27.65 86.72 -11.52
N GLU A 57 -26.82 87.51 -10.83
CA GLU A 57 -25.67 87.00 -10.08
C GLU A 57 -26.11 86.03 -8.98
N LEU A 58 -27.18 86.34 -8.26
CA LEU A 58 -27.74 85.49 -7.21
C LEU A 58 -28.28 84.17 -7.78
N GLN A 59 -28.97 84.20 -8.93
CA GLN A 59 -29.39 82.99 -9.64
C GLN A 59 -28.20 82.16 -10.14
N GLN A 60 -27.13 82.79 -10.63
CA GLN A 60 -25.90 82.10 -11.02
C GLN A 60 -25.22 81.45 -9.82
N CYS A 61 -25.16 82.16 -8.68
CA CYS A 61 -24.66 81.62 -7.41
C CYS A 61 -25.46 80.39 -6.95
N TYR A 62 -26.80 80.43 -7.01
CA TYR A 62 -27.62 79.26 -6.67
C TYR A 62 -27.41 78.09 -7.63
N LYS A 63 -27.27 78.35 -8.94
CA LYS A 63 -26.94 77.31 -9.93
C LYS A 63 -25.54 76.71 -9.70
N ALA A 64 -24.56 77.52 -9.30
CA ALA A 64 -23.23 77.02 -8.95
C ALA A 64 -23.26 76.20 -7.64
N HIS A 65 -24.00 76.68 -6.64
CA HIS A 65 -24.14 76.01 -5.34
C HIS A 65 -24.82 74.64 -5.49
N THR A 66 -25.89 74.54 -6.28
CA THR A 66 -26.57 73.27 -6.57
C THR A 66 -25.64 72.28 -7.26
N ARG A 67 -24.90 72.69 -8.30
CA ARG A 67 -23.90 71.84 -8.97
C ARG A 67 -22.81 71.34 -8.02
N LEU A 68 -22.26 72.22 -7.18
CA LEU A 68 -21.27 71.85 -6.17
C LEU A 68 -21.85 70.87 -5.15
N SER A 69 -23.10 71.05 -4.74
CA SER A 69 -23.78 70.14 -3.82
C SER A 69 -24.00 68.74 -4.43
N GLU A 70 -24.37 68.67 -5.71
CA GLU A 70 -24.51 67.41 -6.44
C GLU A 70 -23.17 66.68 -6.57
N GLN A 71 -22.10 67.41 -6.95
CA GLN A 71 -20.75 66.86 -7.01
C GLN A 71 -20.29 66.33 -5.65
N LEU A 72 -20.53 67.09 -4.57
CA LEU A 72 -20.18 66.66 -3.22
C LEU A 72 -20.88 65.36 -2.81
N VAL A 73 -22.15 65.17 -3.19
CA VAL A 73 -22.90 63.94 -2.92
C VAL A 73 -22.29 62.74 -3.65
N VAL A 74 -21.89 62.91 -4.92
CA VAL A 74 -21.23 61.85 -5.69
C VAL A 74 -19.89 61.47 -5.06
N GLU A 75 -19.05 62.45 -4.75
CA GLU A 75 -17.76 62.21 -4.10
C GLU A 75 -17.90 61.55 -2.72
N ILE A 76 -18.90 61.95 -1.92
CA ILE A 76 -19.20 61.29 -0.64
C ILE A 76 -19.63 59.84 -0.87
N ALA A 77 -20.42 59.55 -1.90
CA ALA A 77 -20.83 58.19 -2.22
C ALA A 77 -19.65 57.31 -2.68
N GLU A 78 -18.74 57.85 -3.49
CA GLU A 78 -17.52 57.17 -3.90
C GLU A 78 -16.57 56.93 -2.73
N CYS A 79 -16.40 57.92 -1.85
CA CYS A 79 -15.61 57.80 -0.63
C CYS A 79 -16.18 56.75 0.34
N ARG A 80 -17.51 56.63 0.43
CA ARG A 80 -18.15 55.55 1.22
C ARG A 80 -17.89 54.18 0.62
N LYS A 81 -17.96 54.04 -0.70
CA LYS A 81 -17.65 52.77 -1.40
C LYS A 81 -16.20 52.37 -1.21
N SER A 82 -15.26 53.30 -1.39
CA SER A 82 -13.83 53.01 -1.18
C SER A 82 -13.53 52.66 0.27
N LYS A 83 -14.15 53.35 1.24
CA LYS A 83 -14.02 53.02 2.66
C LYS A 83 -14.53 51.61 2.99
N ALA A 84 -15.66 51.19 2.44
CA ALA A 84 -16.18 49.84 2.63
C ALA A 84 -15.24 48.78 2.04
N LEU A 85 -14.69 49.03 0.84
CA LEU A 85 -13.71 48.14 0.22
C LEU A 85 -12.44 48.02 1.08
N VAL A 86 -11.95 49.13 1.65
CA VAL A 86 -10.78 49.12 2.54
C VAL A 86 -11.05 48.26 3.78
N GLN A 87 -12.22 48.39 4.40
CA GLN A 87 -12.60 47.58 5.57
C GLN A 87 -12.63 46.08 5.24
N GLU A 88 -13.22 45.70 4.10
CA GLU A 88 -13.22 44.30 3.65
C GLU A 88 -11.80 43.76 3.42
N LYS A 89 -10.91 44.60 2.86
CA LYS A 89 -9.50 44.22 2.67
C LYS A 89 -8.76 44.12 4.00
N GLU A 90 -9.00 45.01 4.95
CA GLU A 90 -8.43 44.93 6.30
C GLU A 90 -8.86 43.64 7.02
N GLU A 91 -10.13 43.25 6.93
CA GLU A 91 -10.62 41.98 7.46
C GLU A 91 -9.95 40.78 6.78
N SER A 92 -9.80 40.80 5.45
CA SER A 92 -9.12 39.73 4.72
C SER A 92 -7.63 39.60 5.10
N ILE A 93 -6.96 40.73 5.35
CA ILE A 93 -5.56 40.76 5.81
C ILE A 93 -5.46 40.16 7.22
N ASN A 94 -6.37 40.50 8.12
CA ASN A 94 -6.39 39.94 9.47
C ASN A 94 -6.61 38.42 9.45
N ASN A 95 -7.52 37.92 8.61
CA ASN A 95 -7.73 36.48 8.45
C ASN A 95 -6.46 35.78 7.92
N LEU A 96 -5.83 36.34 6.89
CA LEU A 96 -4.58 35.79 6.36
C LEU A 96 -3.43 35.84 7.38
N GLN A 97 -3.37 36.86 8.23
CA GLN A 97 -2.39 36.93 9.31
C GLN A 97 -2.61 35.83 10.36
N ASN A 98 -3.87 35.53 10.70
CA ASN A 98 -4.20 34.43 11.61
C ASN A 98 -3.81 33.08 10.99
N ASP A 99 -4.13 32.83 9.72
CA ASP A 99 -3.77 31.59 9.02
C ASP A 99 -2.23 31.41 8.97
N ILE A 100 -1.49 32.49 8.72
CA ILE A 100 -0.02 32.47 8.75
C ILE A 100 0.50 32.15 10.16
N SER A 101 -0.12 32.66 11.22
CA SER A 101 0.28 32.35 12.59
C SER A 101 0.04 30.87 12.95
N LEU A 102 -1.13 30.32 12.59
CA LEU A 102 -1.46 28.91 12.79
C LEU A 102 -0.48 28.00 12.03
N ALA A 103 -0.23 28.30 10.74
CA ALA A 103 0.73 27.54 9.95
C ALA A 103 2.16 27.61 10.51
N ARG A 104 2.55 28.71 11.16
CA ARG A 104 3.86 28.82 11.82
C ARG A 104 3.94 27.95 13.07
N GLU A 105 2.88 27.88 13.86
CA GLU A 105 2.79 27.01 15.03
C GLU A 105 2.83 25.53 14.65
N GLU A 106 2.08 25.14 13.61
CA GLU A 106 2.11 23.77 13.08
C GLU A 106 3.51 23.39 12.56
N ASN A 107 4.17 24.28 11.83
CA ASN A 107 5.56 24.05 11.38
C ASN A 107 6.54 23.94 12.54
N LEU A 108 6.33 24.68 13.63
CA LEU A 108 7.16 24.56 14.83
C LEU A 108 6.97 23.20 15.49
N GLN A 109 5.73 22.72 15.59
CA GLN A 109 5.42 21.40 16.15
C GLN A 109 6.04 20.28 15.31
N ILE A 110 5.85 20.32 13.99
CA ILE A 110 6.43 19.34 13.06
C ILE A 110 7.96 19.30 13.17
N LYS A 111 8.59 20.46 13.36
CA LYS A 111 10.05 20.54 13.53
C LYS A 111 10.51 19.91 14.84
N GLN A 112 9.77 20.10 15.94
CA GLN A 112 10.07 19.45 17.22
C GLN A 112 9.94 17.93 17.10
N ASP A 113 8.86 17.44 16.48
CA ASP A 113 8.65 16.01 16.25
C ASP A 113 9.77 15.42 15.39
N LEU A 114 10.21 16.13 14.35
CA LEU A 114 11.34 15.72 13.51
C LEU A 114 12.65 15.62 14.30
N ASP A 115 12.94 16.59 15.17
CA ASP A 115 14.12 16.58 16.04
C ASP A 115 14.08 15.44 17.07
N GLU A 116 12.90 15.05 17.55
CA GLU A 116 12.75 13.88 18.42
C GLU A 116 12.96 12.56 17.66
N LYS A 117 12.41 12.44 16.45
CA LYS A 117 12.59 11.25 15.61
C LYS A 117 14.03 11.07 15.14
N THR A 118 14.74 12.15 14.84
CA THR A 118 16.17 12.08 14.48
C THR A 118 17.02 11.60 15.64
N LYS A 119 16.81 12.12 16.86
CA LYS A 119 17.49 11.62 18.07
C LYS A 119 17.22 10.14 18.35
N ALA A 120 15.97 9.71 18.19
CA ALA A 120 15.62 8.30 18.35
C ALA A 120 16.30 7.41 17.30
N LEU A 121 16.41 7.89 16.05
CA LEU A 121 17.09 7.20 14.97
C LEU A 121 18.59 7.07 15.23
N ASP A 122 19.26 8.11 15.73
CA ASP A 122 20.68 8.08 16.10
C ASP A 122 20.96 7.06 17.21
N LEU A 123 20.07 6.98 18.21
CA LEU A 123 20.17 6.00 19.28
C LEU A 123 20.05 4.57 18.72
N LEU A 124 19.04 4.30 17.88
CA LEU A 124 18.87 3.00 17.23
C LEU A 124 20.03 2.64 16.30
N MET A 125 20.65 3.62 15.64
CA MET A 125 21.85 3.38 14.83
C MET A 125 23.03 2.92 15.70
N SER A 126 23.22 3.54 16.86
CA SER A 126 24.28 3.15 17.80
C SER A 126 24.08 1.73 18.36
N GLU A 127 22.84 1.37 18.69
CA GLU A 127 22.49 0.01 19.13
C GLU A 127 22.69 -1.03 18.02
N ASN A 128 22.32 -0.69 16.77
CA ASN A 128 22.57 -1.58 15.63
C ASN A 128 24.07 -1.78 15.37
N GLN A 129 24.90 -0.76 15.58
CA GLN A 129 26.35 -0.90 15.45
C GLN A 129 26.93 -1.81 16.54
N SER A 130 26.48 -1.68 17.79
CA SER A 130 26.94 -2.56 18.88
C SER A 130 26.51 -4.02 18.67
N LEU A 131 25.26 -4.25 18.24
CA LEU A 131 24.76 -5.59 17.92
C LEU A 131 25.51 -6.22 16.74
N LYS A 132 25.85 -5.44 15.70
CA LYS A 132 26.68 -5.93 14.59
C LYS A 132 28.06 -6.35 15.06
N ALA A 133 28.68 -5.60 15.97
CA ALA A 133 29.98 -5.98 16.55
C ALA A 133 29.88 -7.30 17.33
N GLN A 134 28.84 -7.48 18.14
CA GLN A 134 28.59 -8.74 18.87
C GLN A 134 28.36 -9.92 17.92
N LEU A 135 27.61 -9.73 16.84
CA LEU A 135 27.38 -10.78 15.84
C LEU A 135 28.67 -11.21 15.13
N GLU A 136 29.55 -10.27 14.79
CA GLU A 136 30.86 -10.61 14.22
C GLU A 136 31.74 -11.37 15.21
N GLU A 137 31.72 -10.99 16.50
CA GLU A 137 32.44 -11.73 17.54
C GLU A 137 31.94 -13.18 17.67
N ILE A 138 30.62 -13.38 17.68
CA ILE A 138 30.00 -14.72 17.75
C ILE A 138 30.31 -15.53 16.50
N ARG A 139 30.29 -14.93 15.31
CA ARG A 139 30.68 -15.60 14.05
C ARG A 139 32.12 -16.08 14.08
N LEU A 140 33.03 -15.30 14.65
CA LEU A 140 34.43 -15.68 14.77
C LEU A 140 34.59 -16.85 15.74
N LYS A 141 33.88 -16.84 16.88
CA LYS A 141 33.81 -17.98 17.81
C LYS A 141 33.26 -19.23 17.14
N LEU A 142 32.16 -19.12 16.38
CA LEU A 142 31.55 -20.24 15.64
C LEU A 142 32.56 -20.86 14.66
N LYS A 143 33.23 -20.04 13.84
CA LYS A 143 34.25 -20.53 12.90
C LYS A 143 35.37 -21.28 13.61
N LYS A 144 35.82 -20.79 14.77
CA LYS A 144 36.84 -21.46 15.58
C LYS A 144 36.36 -22.82 16.07
N THR A 145 35.13 -22.90 16.59
CA THR A 145 34.56 -24.17 17.04
C THR A 145 34.30 -25.15 15.89
N GLU A 146 33.94 -24.65 14.71
CA GLU A 146 33.78 -25.49 13.51
C GLU A 146 35.11 -26.08 13.06
N THR A 147 36.20 -25.32 13.09
CA THR A 147 37.54 -25.85 12.81
C THR A 147 37.96 -26.89 13.84
N GLU A 148 37.73 -26.63 15.13
CA GLU A 148 38.03 -27.59 16.21
C GLU A 148 37.22 -28.89 16.06
N ASN A 149 35.94 -28.80 15.69
CA ASN A 149 35.09 -29.97 15.42
C ASN A 149 35.55 -30.78 14.21
N LYS A 150 35.98 -30.11 13.13
CA LYS A 150 36.56 -30.80 11.96
C LYS A 150 37.82 -31.57 12.34
N ASP A 151 38.73 -30.93 13.08
CA ASP A 151 39.96 -31.56 13.55
C ASP A 151 39.69 -32.77 14.48
N LEU A 152 38.61 -32.73 15.25
CA LEU A 152 38.18 -33.85 16.10
C LEU A 152 37.58 -35.00 15.27
N ILE A 153 36.76 -34.69 14.26
CA ILE A 153 36.18 -35.68 13.35
C ILE A 153 37.29 -36.37 12.57
N ASP A 154 38.27 -35.64 12.04
CA ASP A 154 39.39 -36.21 11.29
C ASP A 154 40.23 -37.14 12.16
N ARG A 155 40.53 -36.75 13.41
CA ARG A 155 41.19 -37.62 14.39
C ARG A 155 40.40 -38.89 14.67
N TRP A 156 39.09 -38.75 14.88
CA TRP A 156 38.23 -39.90 15.14
C TRP A 156 38.12 -40.85 13.93
N MET A 157 38.01 -40.31 12.72
CA MET A 157 38.01 -41.10 11.49
C MET A 157 39.32 -41.88 11.32
N LEU A 158 40.47 -41.27 11.63
CA LEU A 158 41.77 -41.94 11.60
C LEU A 158 41.84 -43.10 12.60
N GLU A 159 41.35 -42.89 13.83
CA GLU A 159 41.25 -43.97 14.82
C GLU A 159 40.32 -45.11 14.37
N LYS A 160 39.20 -44.77 13.73
CA LYS A 160 38.26 -45.75 13.17
C LYS A 160 38.85 -46.51 11.98
N MET A 161 39.60 -45.87 11.10
CA MET A 161 40.35 -46.53 10.03
C MET A 161 41.36 -47.54 10.60
N ASN A 162 42.19 -47.12 11.55
CA ASN A 162 43.17 -48.00 12.20
C ASN A 162 42.48 -49.19 12.90
N SER A 163 41.29 -48.97 13.48
CA SER A 163 40.50 -50.04 14.10
C SER A 163 39.89 -50.99 13.05
N ALA A 164 39.44 -50.46 11.91
CA ALA A 164 38.89 -51.24 10.81
C ALA A 164 39.98 -52.07 10.11
N GLU A 165 41.19 -51.53 9.94
CA GLU A 165 42.35 -52.27 9.43
C GLU A 165 42.69 -53.46 10.34
N LYS A 166 42.77 -53.24 11.66
CA LYS A 166 42.96 -54.34 12.63
C LYS A 166 41.85 -55.38 12.57
N LEU A 167 40.60 -54.96 12.41
CA LEU A 167 39.46 -55.88 12.26
C LEU A 167 39.53 -56.65 10.93
N ASN A 168 39.98 -56.02 9.85
CA ASN A 168 40.18 -56.68 8.56
C ASN A 168 41.32 -57.70 8.63
N GLU A 169 42.43 -57.39 9.31
CA GLU A 169 43.50 -58.36 9.58
C GLU A 169 42.98 -59.57 10.35
N VAL A 170 42.18 -59.35 11.40
CA VAL A 170 41.55 -60.41 12.18
C VAL A 170 40.56 -61.22 11.31
N ASN A 171 39.73 -60.56 10.50
CA ASN A 171 38.78 -61.22 9.60
C ASN A 171 39.49 -62.02 8.52
N ALA A 172 40.61 -61.55 7.97
CA ALA A 172 41.43 -62.31 7.03
C ALA A 172 41.99 -63.59 7.68
N MET A 173 42.45 -63.51 8.93
CA MET A 173 42.86 -64.71 9.69
C MET A 173 41.68 -65.67 9.93
N TYR A 174 40.49 -65.14 10.22
CA TYR A 174 39.27 -65.97 10.33
C TYR A 174 38.87 -66.59 9.00
N GLU A 175 38.98 -65.87 7.88
CA GLU A 175 38.70 -66.39 6.55
C GLU A 175 39.67 -67.51 6.18
N ASP A 176 40.97 -67.36 6.45
CA ASP A 176 41.96 -68.43 6.25
C ASP A 176 41.66 -69.66 7.11
N MET A 177 41.28 -69.47 8.38
CA MET A 177 40.86 -70.55 9.28
C MET A 177 39.57 -71.23 8.75
N MET A 178 38.61 -70.45 8.26
CA MET A 178 37.38 -70.96 7.66
C MET A 178 37.62 -71.64 6.32
N GLN A 179 38.62 -71.22 5.54
CA GLN A 179 39.05 -71.92 4.33
C GLN A 179 39.68 -73.27 4.69
N GLN A 180 40.51 -73.34 5.74
CA GLN A 180 41.04 -74.61 6.24
C GLN A 180 39.92 -75.55 6.74
N LEU A 181 38.91 -75.00 7.42
CA LEU A 181 37.71 -75.75 7.84
C LEU A 181 36.80 -76.13 6.66
N LYS A 182 36.74 -75.32 5.60
CA LYS A 182 36.02 -75.65 4.36
C LYS A 182 36.74 -76.73 3.58
N VAL A 183 38.07 -76.72 3.49
CA VAL A 183 38.83 -77.80 2.84
C VAL A 183 38.61 -79.13 3.58
N SER A 184 38.58 -79.13 4.91
CA SER A 184 38.25 -80.34 5.69
C SER A 184 36.76 -80.72 5.65
N SER A 185 35.86 -79.76 5.48
CA SER A 185 34.42 -80.02 5.29
C SER A 185 34.06 -80.42 3.86
N ILE A 186 34.82 -80.00 2.85
CA ILE A 186 34.65 -80.40 1.43
C ILE A 186 35.06 -81.85 1.23
N GLU A 187 35.99 -82.40 2.02
CA GLU A 187 36.22 -83.86 2.09
C GLU A 187 35.01 -84.62 2.66
N GLN A 188 34.22 -84.00 3.55
CA GLN A 188 33.02 -84.61 4.13
C GLN A 188 31.74 -84.39 3.31
N LEU A 189 31.70 -83.36 2.45
CA LEU A 189 30.53 -82.96 1.65
C LEU A 189 30.59 -83.41 0.18
N ALA A 190 31.42 -84.40 -0.16
CA ALA A 190 31.29 -85.17 -1.42
C ALA A 190 30.26 -86.32 -1.32
N ARG A 191 29.47 -86.39 -0.24
CA ARG A 191 28.28 -87.23 -0.10
C ARG A 191 27.12 -86.41 0.45
N GLN A 192 26.39 -85.77 -0.47
CA GLN A 192 24.95 -85.47 -0.44
C GLN A 192 24.71 -84.11 -1.07
N GLN A 193 24.27 -84.19 -2.32
CA GLN A 193 23.49 -83.16 -2.98
C GLN A 193 22.09 -83.15 -2.37
N VAL A 194 21.45 -81.98 -2.25
CA VAL A 194 20.18 -81.64 -2.91
C VAL A 194 19.63 -80.30 -2.39
N ASP A 195 19.10 -79.56 -3.36
CA ASP A 195 18.10 -78.48 -3.36
C ASP A 195 18.41 -77.05 -2.92
N GLY A 196 18.07 -76.17 -3.88
CA GLY A 196 18.08 -74.73 -3.77
C GLY A 196 16.88 -74.19 -3.01
N ILE A 197 17.09 -73.05 -2.37
CA ILE A 197 16.08 -72.31 -1.64
C ILE A 197 15.78 -71.00 -2.38
N VAL A 198 14.50 -70.86 -2.69
CA VAL A 198 13.79 -69.67 -3.15
C VAL A 198 14.02 -68.51 -2.18
N ARG A 199 14.45 -67.34 -2.69
CA ARG A 199 14.43 -66.09 -1.93
C ARG A 199 12.99 -65.60 -1.77
N GLN A 200 12.42 -65.77 -0.58
CA GLN A 200 11.28 -64.97 -0.13
C GLN A 200 11.74 -63.52 0.07
N ARG A 201 10.95 -62.56 -0.44
CA ARG A 201 11.05 -61.16 -0.03
C ARG A 201 10.63 -61.07 1.44
N GLU A 202 11.48 -60.45 2.26
CA GLU A 202 11.12 -60.03 3.61
C GLU A 202 9.98 -59.01 3.51
N ALA A 203 8.79 -59.45 3.95
CA ALA A 203 7.71 -58.57 4.31
C ALA A 203 8.02 -58.01 5.70
N GLY A 204 8.37 -56.74 5.76
CA GLY A 204 8.78 -56.13 7.03
C GLY A 204 9.23 -54.69 6.90
N TYR A 205 8.49 -53.86 6.17
CA TYR A 205 8.54 -52.42 6.39
C TYR A 205 7.12 -51.91 6.58
N VAL A 206 6.72 -51.86 7.84
CA VAL A 206 5.47 -51.23 8.23
C VAL A 206 5.79 -49.76 8.39
N ASP A 207 5.51 -48.98 7.35
CA ASP A 207 5.57 -47.52 7.43
C ASP A 207 4.38 -47.08 8.30
N HIS A 208 4.63 -46.93 9.60
CA HIS A 208 3.71 -46.25 10.51
C HIS A 208 3.85 -44.73 10.29
N ALA A 209 3.21 -44.24 9.23
CA ALA A 209 2.76 -42.86 9.17
C ALA A 209 1.23 -42.88 9.21
N GLU A 210 0.67 -43.00 10.42
CA GLU A 210 -0.75 -42.72 10.64
C GLU A 210 -1.04 -41.32 10.08
N SER A 211 -1.81 -41.27 9.00
CA SER A 211 -2.31 -40.02 8.42
C SER A 211 -3.38 -39.51 9.38
N THR A 212 -2.99 -38.63 10.29
CA THR A 212 -3.93 -37.96 11.18
C THR A 212 -4.65 -36.88 10.38
N VAL A 213 -5.93 -37.12 10.07
CA VAL A 213 -6.80 -36.07 9.54
C VAL A 213 -7.03 -35.07 10.69
N PRO A 214 -6.77 -33.76 10.48
CA PRO A 214 -7.00 -32.76 11.52
C PRO A 214 -8.46 -32.83 11.95
N SER A 215 -8.71 -32.84 13.25
CA SER A 215 -10.07 -33.04 13.78
C SER A 215 -10.48 -31.98 14.80
N SER A 216 -9.52 -31.25 15.36
CA SER A 216 -9.78 -30.24 16.39
C SER A 216 -9.13 -28.90 16.07
N CYS A 217 -9.85 -27.81 16.34
CA CYS A 217 -9.29 -26.46 16.27
C CYS A 217 -8.46 -26.21 17.52
N LYS A 218 -7.15 -26.02 17.36
CA LYS A 218 -6.22 -25.79 18.47
C LYS A 218 -6.20 -24.32 18.88
N HIS A 219 -6.14 -23.43 17.89
CA HIS A 219 -6.03 -21.98 18.10
C HIS A 219 -6.96 -21.24 17.16
N THR A 220 -7.72 -20.29 17.70
CA THR A 220 -8.50 -19.31 16.94
C THR A 220 -7.93 -17.93 17.23
N ILE A 221 -7.42 -17.27 16.18
CA ILE A 221 -6.64 -16.04 16.30
C ILE A 221 -7.32 -14.97 15.44
N HIS A 222 -7.64 -13.82 16.03
CA HIS A 222 -8.05 -12.66 15.25
C HIS A 222 -6.79 -11.99 14.65
N ALA A 223 -6.53 -12.27 13.38
CA ALA A 223 -5.27 -11.91 12.73
C ALA A 223 -5.29 -10.53 12.08
N HIS A 224 -6.39 -10.15 11.43
CA HIS A 224 -6.45 -8.93 10.61
C HIS A 224 -7.76 -8.16 10.83
N GLU A 225 -7.69 -6.83 10.76
CA GLU A 225 -8.87 -5.94 10.72
C GLU A 225 -9.47 -5.95 9.31
N GLY A 226 -10.15 -7.05 8.97
CA GLY A 226 -10.72 -7.30 7.64
C GLY A 226 -10.27 -8.63 7.05
N GLY A 227 -10.83 -9.00 5.90
CA GLY A 227 -10.67 -10.34 5.35
C GLY A 227 -9.22 -10.74 5.07
N CYS A 228 -8.89 -11.99 5.36
CA CYS A 228 -7.59 -12.56 5.05
C CYS A 228 -7.63 -13.13 3.63
N GLY A 229 -6.85 -12.55 2.72
CA GLY A 229 -6.86 -12.91 1.31
C GLY A 229 -6.20 -14.26 1.04
N SER A 230 -5.07 -14.53 1.71
CA SER A 230 -4.28 -15.74 1.50
C SER A 230 -3.45 -16.08 2.75
N ILE A 231 -3.19 -17.37 2.93
CA ILE A 231 -2.34 -17.91 4.00
C ILE A 231 -1.38 -18.94 3.41
N LEU A 232 -0.17 -19.00 3.95
CA LEU A 232 0.83 -19.99 3.55
C LEU A 232 1.73 -20.38 4.72
N PHE A 233 2.22 -21.61 4.69
CA PHE A 233 3.27 -22.05 5.60
C PHE A 233 4.65 -21.77 5.02
N GLN A 234 5.58 -21.42 5.89
CA GLN A 234 6.99 -21.37 5.52
C GLN A 234 7.53 -22.80 5.36
N HIS A 235 8.39 -23.04 4.37
CA HIS A 235 8.91 -24.38 4.08
C HIS A 235 9.76 -24.91 5.26
N ASN A 236 9.54 -26.15 5.67
CA ASN A 236 10.27 -26.80 6.78
C ASN A 236 10.26 -26.03 8.11
N SER A 237 9.25 -25.17 8.35
CA SER A 237 9.08 -24.51 9.63
C SER A 237 7.62 -24.50 10.07
N ASP A 238 7.42 -24.31 11.37
CA ASP A 238 6.10 -24.21 12.00
C ASP A 238 5.52 -22.79 11.93
N LYS A 239 5.98 -21.96 10.99
CA LYS A 239 5.52 -20.57 10.86
C LYS A 239 4.44 -20.46 9.79
N LEU A 240 3.34 -19.81 10.16
CA LEU A 240 2.23 -19.46 9.29
C LEU A 240 2.34 -17.99 8.91
N ILE A 241 2.15 -17.67 7.64
CA ILE A 241 2.16 -16.31 7.11
C ILE A 241 0.75 -16.00 6.61
N SER A 242 0.19 -14.87 7.04
CA SER A 242 -1.14 -14.42 6.66
C SER A 242 -1.11 -13.01 6.08
N GLY A 243 -1.95 -12.77 5.07
CA GLY A 243 -2.08 -11.47 4.42
C GLY A 243 -3.51 -10.96 4.52
N GLY A 244 -3.68 -9.73 5.00
CA GLY A 244 -4.98 -9.15 5.28
C GLY A 244 -5.39 -7.98 4.38
N GLN A 245 -6.67 -7.63 4.47
CA GLN A 245 -7.19 -6.36 3.94
C GLN A 245 -6.64 -5.13 4.69
N ASP A 246 -6.15 -5.32 5.92
CA ASP A 246 -5.46 -4.31 6.73
C ASP A 246 -4.11 -3.85 6.16
N ARG A 247 -3.70 -4.40 5.00
CA ARG A 247 -2.48 -4.07 4.26
C ARG A 247 -1.20 -4.54 4.96
N THR A 248 -1.32 -5.50 5.88
CA THR A 248 -0.19 -6.08 6.59
C THR A 248 -0.03 -7.56 6.27
N VAL A 249 1.22 -8.03 6.31
CA VAL A 249 1.52 -9.46 6.37
C VAL A 249 1.95 -9.78 7.79
N LYS A 250 1.36 -10.81 8.40
CA LYS A 250 1.69 -11.25 9.75
C LYS A 250 2.27 -12.65 9.73
N ILE A 251 3.30 -12.88 10.54
CA ILE A 251 3.95 -14.18 10.69
C ILE A 251 3.63 -14.70 12.09
N TRP A 252 3.08 -15.90 12.17
CA TRP A 252 2.59 -16.54 13.38
C TRP A 252 3.38 -17.81 13.64
N ASP A 253 3.64 -18.12 14.91
CA ASP A 253 4.12 -19.44 15.31
C ASP A 253 2.92 -20.37 15.54
N THR A 254 2.83 -21.46 14.78
CA THR A 254 1.67 -22.37 14.81
C THR A 254 1.56 -23.17 16.09
N LYS A 255 2.69 -23.40 16.80
CA LYS A 255 2.71 -24.15 18.06
C LYS A 255 2.06 -23.34 19.17
N SER A 256 2.50 -22.09 19.33
CA SER A 256 2.06 -21.19 20.40
C SER A 256 0.83 -20.34 20.02
N GLY A 257 0.55 -20.16 18.73
CA GLY A 257 -0.48 -19.22 18.25
C GLY A 257 -0.07 -17.75 18.40
N THR A 258 1.20 -17.46 18.69
CA THR A 258 1.68 -16.09 18.94
C THR A 258 2.14 -15.39 17.67
N LEU A 259 1.98 -14.06 17.63
CA LEU A 259 2.47 -13.22 16.55
C LEU A 259 3.99 -13.06 16.67
N SER A 260 4.74 -13.55 15.68
CA SER A 260 6.20 -13.43 15.64
C SER A 260 6.66 -12.11 15.02
N SER A 261 6.03 -11.67 13.94
CA SER A 261 6.39 -10.41 13.28
C SER A 261 5.25 -9.88 12.42
N THR A 262 5.23 -8.56 12.22
CA THR A 262 4.32 -7.87 11.29
C THR A 262 5.14 -7.11 10.26
N LEU A 263 4.84 -7.33 8.99
CA LEU A 263 5.45 -6.67 7.85
C LEU A 263 4.52 -5.56 7.37
N HIS A 264 5.04 -4.35 7.38
CA HIS A 264 4.36 -3.14 6.91
C HIS A 264 4.96 -2.67 5.57
N GLY A 265 4.27 -1.73 4.92
CA GLY A 265 4.73 -1.09 3.67
C GLY A 265 3.83 -1.32 2.45
N CYS A 266 2.80 -2.17 2.54
CA CYS A 266 1.81 -2.30 1.47
C CYS A 266 0.87 -1.09 1.45
N LEU A 267 0.53 -0.62 0.24
CA LEU A 267 -0.42 0.50 0.07
C LEU A 267 -1.86 0.02 -0.13
N GLY A 268 -2.07 -1.23 -0.55
CA GLY A 268 -3.38 -1.82 -0.80
C GLY A 268 -3.58 -3.14 -0.06
N SER A 269 -4.83 -3.62 -0.05
CA SER A 269 -5.22 -4.91 0.53
C SER A 269 -4.49 -6.06 -0.15
N LEU A 270 -4.16 -7.09 0.61
CA LEU A 270 -3.43 -8.25 0.09
C LEU A 270 -4.42 -9.29 -0.45
N LEU A 271 -4.20 -9.69 -1.69
CA LEU A 271 -5.04 -10.67 -2.39
C LEU A 271 -4.39 -12.04 -2.43
N ASP A 272 -3.05 -12.10 -2.50
CA ASP A 272 -2.33 -13.36 -2.51
C ASP A 272 -0.92 -13.24 -1.93
N LEU A 273 -0.35 -14.36 -1.52
CA LEU A 273 0.96 -14.46 -0.90
C LEU A 273 1.77 -15.62 -1.50
N ALA A 274 3.08 -15.40 -1.62
CA ALA A 274 4.03 -16.44 -1.96
C ALA A 274 5.28 -16.31 -1.10
N ILE A 275 5.99 -17.42 -0.90
CA ILE A 275 7.30 -17.44 -0.26
C ILE A 275 8.29 -18.14 -1.20
N THR A 276 9.52 -17.65 -1.24
CA THR A 276 10.58 -18.33 -1.99
C THR A 276 10.94 -19.66 -1.34
N HIS A 277 11.40 -20.62 -2.16
CA HIS A 277 11.78 -21.96 -1.68
C HIS A 277 12.88 -21.93 -0.59
N ASP A 278 13.78 -20.95 -0.65
CA ASP A 278 14.82 -20.73 0.37
C ASP A 278 14.31 -19.98 1.61
N ASN A 279 13.01 -19.69 1.69
CA ASN A 279 12.33 -18.92 2.72
C ASN A 279 12.88 -17.50 2.95
N ARG A 280 13.72 -16.98 2.06
CA ARG A 280 14.36 -15.67 2.25
C ARG A 280 13.44 -14.50 1.97
N PHE A 281 12.50 -14.67 1.04
CA PHE A 281 11.60 -13.60 0.64
C PHE A 281 10.14 -14.01 0.75
N ILE A 282 9.35 -13.12 1.32
CA ILE A 282 7.88 -13.15 1.30
C ILE A 282 7.44 -12.16 0.25
N ILE A 283 6.54 -12.57 -0.63
CA ILE A 283 5.97 -11.74 -1.68
C ILE A 283 4.48 -11.64 -1.47
N ALA A 284 3.94 -10.42 -1.54
CA ALA A 284 2.51 -10.17 -1.51
C ALA A 284 2.03 -9.49 -2.78
N ALA A 285 0.92 -10.01 -3.31
CA ALA A 285 0.14 -9.40 -4.36
C ALA A 285 -0.87 -8.42 -3.74
N SER A 286 -0.82 -7.16 -4.17
CA SER A 286 -1.66 -6.11 -3.62
C SER A 286 -2.71 -5.62 -4.61
N SER A 287 -3.82 -5.13 -4.07
CA SER A 287 -4.83 -4.37 -4.81
C SER A 287 -4.35 -2.99 -5.27
N SER A 288 -3.17 -2.52 -4.82
CA SER A 288 -2.53 -1.28 -5.29
C SER A 288 -1.72 -1.45 -6.58
N ASN A 289 -1.98 -2.51 -7.35
CA ASN A 289 -1.35 -2.86 -8.63
C ASN A 289 0.14 -3.24 -8.54
N ASN A 290 0.71 -3.29 -7.34
CA ASN A 290 2.12 -3.62 -7.14
C ASN A 290 2.28 -4.94 -6.40
N LEU A 291 3.43 -5.58 -6.57
CA LEU A 291 3.89 -6.63 -5.66
C LEU A 291 4.94 -6.08 -4.71
N TYR A 292 4.89 -6.51 -3.48
CA TYR A 292 5.85 -6.14 -2.45
C TYR A 292 6.63 -7.38 -2.02
N VAL A 293 7.95 -7.24 -1.93
CA VAL A 293 8.87 -8.31 -1.55
C VAL A 293 9.58 -7.90 -0.27
N TRP A 294 9.38 -8.65 0.80
CA TRP A 294 10.10 -8.47 2.07
C TRP A 294 11.15 -9.54 2.24
N GLU A 295 12.25 -9.18 2.90
CA GLU A 295 13.20 -10.14 3.42
C GLU A 295 12.70 -10.70 4.76
N THR A 296 12.57 -12.02 4.87
CA THR A 296 11.98 -12.70 6.03
C THR A 296 12.76 -12.47 7.33
N SER A 297 14.09 -12.33 7.25
CA SER A 297 14.96 -12.18 8.42
C SER A 297 14.93 -10.77 9.01
N SER A 298 14.86 -9.74 8.16
CA SER A 298 14.91 -8.34 8.57
C SER A 298 13.53 -7.68 8.63
N GLY A 299 12.54 -8.27 7.96
CA GLY A 299 11.20 -7.70 7.78
C GLY A 299 11.16 -6.46 6.90
N ARG A 300 12.27 -6.11 6.23
CA ARG A 300 12.37 -4.91 5.39
C ARG A 300 11.88 -5.18 3.98
N VAL A 301 11.21 -4.19 3.38
CA VAL A 301 10.87 -4.21 1.96
C VAL A 301 12.16 -4.14 1.14
N ARG A 302 12.41 -5.17 0.33
CA ARG A 302 13.56 -5.24 -0.56
C ARG A 302 13.23 -4.73 -1.96
N HIS A 303 12.07 -5.13 -2.49
CA HIS A 303 11.61 -4.71 -3.80
C HIS A 303 10.13 -4.35 -3.76
N THR A 304 9.79 -3.30 -4.51
CA THR A 304 8.42 -2.99 -4.92
C THR A 304 8.37 -3.19 -6.43
N LEU A 305 7.78 -4.29 -6.88
CA LEU A 305 7.69 -4.64 -8.29
C LEU A 305 6.52 -3.90 -8.91
N THR A 306 6.84 -2.88 -9.71
CA THR A 306 5.88 -2.03 -10.41
C THR A 306 5.79 -2.44 -11.88
N GLY A 307 4.58 -2.45 -12.44
CA GLY A 307 4.39 -2.73 -13.86
C GLY A 307 3.02 -3.29 -14.25
N HIS A 308 2.23 -3.78 -13.30
CA HIS A 308 0.81 -4.06 -13.52
C HIS A 308 0.00 -2.77 -13.48
N THR A 309 -1.07 -2.69 -14.28
CA THR A 309 -1.92 -1.50 -14.36
C THR A 309 -3.22 -1.63 -13.56
N ASP A 310 -3.52 -2.82 -13.05
CA ASP A 310 -4.68 -3.11 -12.19
C ASP A 310 -4.27 -4.09 -11.08
N LYS A 311 -5.20 -4.40 -10.16
CA LYS A 311 -5.00 -5.22 -8.97
C LYS A 311 -4.33 -6.55 -9.30
N VAL A 312 -3.31 -6.90 -8.52
CA VAL A 312 -2.58 -8.17 -8.66
C VAL A 312 -3.31 -9.22 -7.83
N CYS A 313 -3.82 -10.27 -8.48
CA CYS A 313 -4.72 -11.25 -7.85
C CYS A 313 -4.07 -12.58 -7.51
N ALA A 314 -2.95 -12.91 -8.13
CA ALA A 314 -2.21 -14.13 -7.79
C ALA A 314 -0.71 -13.90 -7.91
N VAL A 315 0.04 -14.57 -7.05
CA VAL A 315 1.50 -14.59 -7.08
C VAL A 315 2.00 -15.98 -6.71
N ASP A 316 3.01 -16.47 -7.42
CA ASP A 316 3.74 -17.67 -7.01
C ASP A 316 5.23 -17.54 -7.31
N ALA A 317 6.04 -18.17 -6.48
CA ALA A 317 7.49 -18.25 -6.64
C ALA A 317 7.91 -19.63 -7.16
N SER A 318 8.94 -19.65 -7.99
CA SER A 318 9.47 -20.91 -8.51
C SER A 318 9.98 -21.81 -7.37
N LYS A 319 9.63 -23.10 -7.43
CA LYS A 319 10.01 -24.09 -6.40
C LYS A 319 11.47 -24.55 -6.54
N VAL A 320 12.04 -24.45 -7.74
CA VAL A 320 13.43 -24.85 -8.03
C VAL A 320 14.42 -23.71 -7.79
N SER A 321 14.00 -22.47 -8.06
CA SER A 321 14.87 -21.30 -7.97
C SER A 321 14.18 -20.17 -7.22
N SER A 322 14.84 -19.61 -6.20
CA SER A 322 14.36 -18.41 -5.51
C SER A 322 14.50 -17.10 -6.33
N ARG A 323 14.81 -17.21 -7.62
CA ARG A 323 15.02 -16.08 -8.52
C ARG A 323 13.75 -15.65 -9.25
N ASN A 324 12.93 -16.60 -9.71
CA ASN A 324 11.82 -16.31 -10.62
C ASN A 324 10.49 -16.25 -9.87
N LEU A 325 9.70 -15.22 -10.18
CA LEU A 325 8.36 -15.01 -9.63
C LEU A 325 7.35 -14.84 -10.77
N LEU A 326 6.13 -15.29 -10.55
CA LEU A 326 4.99 -15.03 -11.42
C LEU A 326 3.96 -14.18 -10.71
N SER A 327 3.35 -13.28 -11.45
CA SER A 327 2.16 -12.58 -11.00
C SER A 327 1.11 -12.53 -12.10
N ALA A 328 -0.16 -12.52 -11.67
CA ALA A 328 -1.32 -12.27 -12.52
C ALA A 328 -2.10 -11.09 -11.96
N ALA A 329 -2.58 -10.23 -12.85
CA ALA A 329 -3.43 -9.10 -12.47
C ALA A 329 -4.72 -9.07 -13.31
N TYR A 330 -5.64 -8.19 -12.88
CA TYR A 330 -6.87 -7.91 -13.62
C TYR A 330 -6.65 -7.06 -14.88
N ASP A 331 -5.41 -6.65 -15.14
CA ASP A 331 -5.00 -5.95 -16.36
C ASP A 331 -4.84 -6.86 -17.59
N HIS A 332 -5.31 -8.11 -17.50
CA HIS A 332 -5.20 -9.13 -18.54
C HIS A 332 -3.75 -9.54 -18.86
N THR A 333 -2.82 -9.30 -17.92
CA THR A 333 -1.43 -9.69 -18.06
C THR A 333 -0.96 -10.61 -16.94
N MET A 334 0.00 -11.45 -17.29
CA MET A 334 0.83 -12.19 -16.38
C MET A 334 2.27 -11.81 -16.61
N LYS A 335 3.01 -11.62 -15.52
CA LYS A 335 4.39 -11.16 -15.57
C LYS A 335 5.30 -12.15 -14.87
N VAL A 336 6.41 -12.44 -15.53
CA VAL A 336 7.56 -13.15 -14.95
C VAL A 336 8.53 -12.08 -14.45
N TRP A 337 8.98 -12.23 -13.22
CA TRP A 337 9.93 -11.31 -12.58
C TRP A 337 11.19 -12.04 -12.17
N ASP A 338 12.30 -11.33 -12.22
CA ASP A 338 13.59 -11.79 -11.72
C ASP A 338 13.92 -11.02 -10.43
N LEU A 339 13.84 -11.69 -9.28
CA LEU A 339 14.08 -11.11 -7.96
C LEU A 339 15.52 -10.66 -7.74
N VAL A 340 16.49 -11.24 -8.47
CA VAL A 340 17.90 -10.81 -8.37
C VAL A 340 18.10 -9.49 -9.10
N LYS A 341 17.43 -9.33 -10.25
CA LYS A 341 17.56 -8.14 -11.08
C LYS A 341 16.55 -7.04 -10.74
N GLY A 342 15.43 -7.39 -10.10
CA GLY A 342 14.39 -6.47 -9.67
C GLY A 342 13.47 -5.96 -10.79
N TYR A 343 13.44 -6.60 -11.96
CA TYR A 343 12.59 -6.18 -13.08
C TYR A 343 11.81 -7.34 -13.72
N CYS A 344 10.76 -6.99 -14.46
CA CYS A 344 9.94 -7.93 -15.22
C CYS A 344 10.72 -8.44 -16.44
N THR A 345 10.91 -9.76 -16.54
CA THR A 345 11.62 -10.39 -17.65
C THR A 345 10.70 -10.73 -18.82
N ASN A 346 9.44 -11.08 -18.55
CA ASN A 346 8.48 -11.43 -19.58
C ASN A 346 7.08 -10.96 -19.19
N THR A 347 6.32 -10.44 -20.17
CA THR A 347 4.91 -10.06 -20.02
C THR A 347 4.09 -10.85 -21.02
N ILE A 348 3.14 -11.62 -20.49
CA ILE A 348 2.25 -12.50 -21.23
C ILE A 348 0.86 -11.88 -21.17
N ILE A 349 0.24 -11.67 -22.33
CA ILE A 349 -1.08 -11.05 -22.46
C ILE A 349 -2.08 -12.12 -22.87
N PHE A 350 -3.26 -12.11 -22.27
CA PHE A 350 -4.35 -13.03 -22.58
C PHE A 350 -5.71 -12.33 -22.47
N GLN A 351 -6.80 -12.97 -22.92
CA GLN A 351 -8.10 -12.29 -23.00
C GLN A 351 -8.96 -12.39 -21.72
N SER A 352 -8.70 -13.37 -20.86
CA SER A 352 -9.54 -13.66 -19.67
C SER A 352 -8.76 -13.54 -18.38
N ASN A 353 -9.27 -12.83 -17.37
CA ASN A 353 -8.54 -12.57 -16.11
C ASN A 353 -8.11 -13.87 -15.41
N CYS A 354 -6.92 -13.84 -14.81
CA CYS A 354 -6.38 -14.97 -14.07
C CYS A 354 -6.54 -14.76 -12.56
N ASN A 355 -7.25 -15.68 -11.90
CA ASN A 355 -7.52 -15.62 -10.45
C ASN A 355 -6.45 -16.37 -9.63
N SER A 356 -5.77 -17.35 -10.23
CA SER A 356 -4.80 -18.20 -9.52
C SER A 356 -3.66 -18.63 -10.43
N LEU A 357 -2.46 -18.66 -9.87
CA LEU A 357 -1.25 -19.14 -10.52
C LEU A 357 -0.57 -20.18 -9.66
N SER A 358 0.10 -21.14 -10.32
CA SER A 358 1.01 -22.03 -9.63
C SER A 358 2.13 -22.50 -10.55
N TYR A 359 3.37 -22.40 -10.09
CA TYR A 359 4.52 -23.01 -10.75
C TYR A 359 4.47 -24.53 -10.65
N THR A 360 4.87 -25.21 -11.72
CA THR A 360 5.13 -26.65 -11.62
C THR A 360 6.42 -26.92 -10.85
N MET A 361 6.56 -28.13 -10.29
CA MET A 361 7.73 -28.50 -9.48
C MET A 361 9.04 -28.46 -10.28
N ASP A 362 8.99 -28.62 -11.61
CA ASP A 362 10.17 -28.50 -12.49
C ASP A 362 10.65 -27.05 -12.69
N GLY A 363 9.82 -26.05 -12.33
CA GLY A 363 10.12 -24.63 -12.48
C GLY A 363 10.18 -24.12 -13.93
N LEU A 364 9.96 -24.99 -14.93
CA LEU A 364 9.97 -24.67 -16.35
C LEU A 364 8.59 -24.22 -16.85
N THR A 365 7.52 -24.78 -16.29
CA THR A 365 6.13 -24.49 -16.68
C THR A 365 5.35 -23.91 -15.50
N PHE A 366 4.24 -23.27 -15.80
CA PHE A 366 3.29 -22.83 -14.78
C PHE A 366 1.85 -22.98 -15.27
N CYS A 367 0.95 -23.13 -14.32
CA CYS A 367 -0.48 -23.27 -14.52
C CYS A 367 -1.21 -21.96 -14.16
N SER A 368 -2.27 -21.66 -14.90
CA SER A 368 -3.08 -20.45 -14.72
C SER A 368 -4.56 -20.78 -14.79
N GLY A 369 -5.32 -20.21 -13.84
CA GLY A 369 -6.74 -20.48 -13.65
C GLY A 369 -7.53 -19.23 -13.97
N HIS A 370 -8.31 -19.30 -15.03
CA HIS A 370 -8.95 -18.15 -15.62
C HIS A 370 -10.44 -18.05 -15.27
N VAL A 371 -10.98 -16.84 -15.40
CA VAL A 371 -12.40 -16.53 -15.17
C VAL A 371 -13.32 -17.19 -16.20
N ASP A 372 -12.79 -17.57 -17.36
CA ASP A 372 -13.51 -18.29 -18.42
C ASP A 372 -13.75 -19.78 -18.09
N GLY A 373 -13.20 -20.28 -16.98
CA GLY A 373 -13.28 -21.69 -16.59
C GLY A 373 -12.15 -22.56 -17.15
N ASN A 374 -11.24 -21.98 -17.93
CA ASN A 374 -10.13 -22.72 -18.53
C ASN A 374 -8.90 -22.72 -17.63
N LEU A 375 -8.25 -23.88 -17.62
CA LEU A 375 -6.91 -24.09 -17.11
C LEU A 375 -5.93 -24.01 -18.29
N ARG A 376 -4.93 -23.13 -18.18
CA ARG A 376 -3.86 -23.01 -19.19
C ARG A 376 -2.50 -23.29 -18.59
N ILE A 377 -1.69 -24.05 -19.31
CA ILE A 377 -0.30 -24.37 -18.97
C ILE A 377 0.61 -23.62 -19.93
N TRP A 378 1.64 -23.00 -19.38
CA TRP A 378 2.54 -22.12 -20.10
C TRP A 378 3.99 -22.52 -19.88
N ASP A 379 4.82 -22.29 -20.89
CA ASP A 379 6.28 -22.31 -20.73
C ASP A 379 6.75 -20.96 -20.14
N SER A 380 7.39 -21.00 -18.99
CA SER A 380 7.92 -19.82 -18.29
C SER A 380 8.96 -19.03 -19.09
N ARG A 381 9.77 -19.71 -19.91
CA ARG A 381 10.86 -19.08 -20.66
C ARG A 381 10.35 -18.43 -21.93
N MET A 382 9.46 -19.12 -22.64
CA MET A 382 8.95 -18.65 -23.93
C MET A 382 7.69 -17.80 -23.80
N GLY A 383 6.95 -17.93 -22.69
CA GLY A 383 5.65 -17.28 -22.49
C GLY A 383 4.56 -17.79 -23.44
N LYS A 384 4.70 -19.02 -23.96
CA LYS A 384 3.73 -19.64 -24.87
C LYS A 384 2.85 -20.63 -24.13
N VAL A 385 1.60 -20.73 -24.56
CA VAL A 385 0.67 -21.79 -24.11
C VAL A 385 1.20 -23.13 -24.61
N VAL A 386 1.35 -24.08 -23.70
CA VAL A 386 1.69 -25.49 -23.97
C VAL A 386 0.42 -26.32 -24.07
N GLY A 387 -0.57 -26.05 -23.22
CA GLY A 387 -1.85 -26.76 -23.21
C GLY A 387 -2.97 -25.92 -22.61
N GLU A 388 -4.19 -26.18 -23.07
CA GLU A 388 -5.42 -25.53 -22.61
C GLU A 388 -6.50 -26.59 -22.41
N VAL A 389 -7.18 -26.52 -21.26
CA VAL A 389 -8.20 -27.49 -20.85
C VAL A 389 -9.36 -26.74 -20.21
N ALA A 390 -10.59 -27.09 -20.57
CA ALA A 390 -11.77 -26.61 -19.88
C ALA A 390 -11.89 -27.34 -18.52
N ALA A 391 -11.53 -26.67 -17.43
CA ALA A 391 -11.49 -27.28 -16.11
C ALA A 391 -12.83 -27.18 -15.38
N HIS A 392 -13.55 -26.07 -15.57
CA HIS A 392 -14.79 -25.75 -14.87
C HIS A 392 -15.80 -25.09 -15.80
N SER A 393 -17.08 -25.19 -15.43
CA SER A 393 -18.18 -24.51 -16.16
C SER A 393 -18.30 -23.02 -15.83
N GLN A 394 -17.68 -22.60 -14.72
CA GLN A 394 -17.60 -21.22 -14.25
C GLN A 394 -16.14 -20.87 -13.93
N ALA A 395 -15.90 -19.63 -13.48
CA ALA A 395 -14.58 -19.13 -13.14
C ALA A 395 -13.79 -20.08 -12.21
N VAL A 396 -12.52 -20.32 -12.58
CA VAL A 396 -11.56 -21.00 -11.71
C VAL A 396 -11.15 -20.05 -10.59
N THR A 397 -11.21 -20.51 -9.35
CA THR A 397 -10.91 -19.71 -8.16
C THR A 397 -9.52 -19.98 -7.61
N SER A 398 -9.07 -21.24 -7.64
CA SER A 398 -7.73 -21.62 -7.20
C SER A 398 -7.14 -22.77 -7.99
N ILE A 399 -5.80 -22.77 -8.00
CA ILE A 399 -4.96 -23.82 -8.55
C ILE A 399 -3.92 -24.17 -7.50
N TYR A 400 -3.69 -25.47 -7.30
CA TYR A 400 -2.64 -25.98 -6.44
C TYR A 400 -1.94 -27.17 -7.11
N VAL A 401 -0.62 -27.07 -7.30
CA VAL A 401 0.23 -28.18 -7.80
C VAL A 401 0.66 -29.06 -6.62
N SER A 402 0.57 -30.39 -6.78
CA SER A 402 1.02 -31.34 -5.76
C SER A 402 2.54 -31.32 -5.56
N GLN A 403 3.02 -31.75 -4.39
CA GLN A 403 4.45 -31.82 -4.08
C GLN A 403 5.19 -32.82 -4.97
N SER A 404 4.51 -33.90 -5.40
CA SER A 404 5.03 -34.83 -6.39
C SER A 404 5.15 -34.23 -7.80
N GLY A 405 4.49 -33.09 -8.07
CA GLY A 405 4.50 -32.42 -9.38
C GLY A 405 3.65 -33.10 -10.45
N ASN A 406 2.97 -34.21 -10.14
CA ASN A 406 2.18 -34.98 -11.09
C ASN A 406 0.71 -34.56 -11.11
N LEU A 407 0.21 -33.98 -10.03
CA LEU A 407 -1.21 -33.68 -9.87
C LEU A 407 -1.44 -32.18 -9.74
N LEU A 408 -2.59 -31.74 -10.23
CA LEU A 408 -3.05 -30.37 -10.17
C LEU A 408 -4.49 -30.34 -9.66
N LEU A 409 -4.72 -29.64 -8.55
CA LEU A 409 -6.06 -29.38 -8.05
C LEU A 409 -6.55 -28.03 -8.58
N THR A 410 -7.72 -28.03 -9.20
CA THR A 410 -8.44 -26.83 -9.60
C THR A 410 -9.75 -26.74 -8.84
N SER A 411 -10.10 -25.52 -8.43
CA SER A 411 -11.38 -25.23 -7.78
C SER A 411 -12.16 -24.22 -8.60
N GLY A 412 -13.46 -24.46 -8.76
CA GLY A 412 -14.32 -23.61 -9.58
C GLY A 412 -15.51 -23.04 -8.82
N ARG A 413 -16.07 -21.95 -9.34
CA ARG A 413 -17.29 -21.34 -8.77
C ARG A 413 -18.54 -22.23 -8.93
N ASP A 414 -18.44 -23.24 -9.78
CA ASP A 414 -19.41 -24.34 -9.92
C ASP A 414 -19.43 -25.30 -8.71
N ASN A 415 -18.63 -25.04 -7.67
CA ASN A 415 -18.52 -25.81 -6.43
C ASN A 415 -17.96 -27.23 -6.65
N LEU A 416 -17.23 -27.41 -7.74
CA LEU A 416 -16.46 -28.62 -8.02
C LEU A 416 -14.99 -28.35 -7.74
N HIS A 417 -14.30 -29.38 -7.25
CA HIS A 417 -12.85 -29.41 -7.15
C HIS A 417 -12.34 -30.56 -8.00
N ASN A 418 -11.66 -30.25 -9.11
CA ASN A 418 -11.18 -31.23 -10.07
C ASN A 418 -9.69 -31.47 -9.86
N LEU A 419 -9.29 -32.73 -9.87
CA LEU A 419 -7.90 -33.16 -9.81
C LEU A 419 -7.47 -33.64 -11.19
N PHE A 420 -6.46 -32.99 -11.75
CA PHE A 420 -5.87 -33.32 -13.05
C PHE A 420 -4.54 -34.04 -12.88
N ASP A 421 -4.23 -35.00 -13.76
CA ASP A 421 -2.85 -35.44 -14.00
C ASP A 421 -2.20 -34.42 -14.95
N LEU A 422 -1.09 -33.80 -14.54
CA LEU A 422 -0.40 -32.78 -15.33
C LEU A 422 0.19 -33.34 -16.63
N ARG A 423 0.48 -34.64 -16.69
CA ARG A 423 1.08 -35.28 -17.87
C ARG A 423 0.05 -35.53 -18.97
N THR A 424 -1.15 -35.96 -18.60
CA THR A 424 -2.23 -36.29 -19.56
C THR A 424 -3.26 -35.19 -19.71
N LEU A 425 -3.34 -34.27 -18.74
CA LEU A 425 -4.36 -33.24 -18.62
C LEU A 425 -5.79 -33.79 -18.51
N GLU A 426 -5.92 -35.02 -18.02
CA GLU A 426 -7.20 -35.66 -17.77
C GLU A 426 -7.63 -35.52 -16.30
N ILE A 427 -8.93 -35.53 -16.06
CA ILE A 427 -9.51 -35.48 -14.72
C ILE A 427 -9.37 -36.86 -14.05
N CYS A 428 -8.52 -36.94 -13.02
CA CYS A 428 -8.34 -38.11 -12.17
C CYS A 428 -9.45 -38.25 -11.12
N GLY A 429 -10.06 -37.14 -10.69
CA GLY A 429 -11.11 -37.15 -9.69
C GLY A 429 -11.83 -35.80 -9.60
N THR A 430 -13.11 -35.85 -9.24
CA THR A 430 -13.94 -34.66 -9.00
C THR A 430 -14.55 -34.76 -7.61
N PHE A 431 -14.24 -33.79 -6.76
CA PHE A 431 -14.76 -33.72 -5.39
C PHE A 431 -15.90 -32.71 -5.32
N ARG A 432 -16.99 -33.13 -4.70
CA ARG A 432 -18.17 -32.30 -4.42
C ARG A 432 -18.83 -32.76 -3.12
N ALA A 433 -19.51 -31.83 -2.45
CA ALA A 433 -20.36 -32.14 -1.30
C ALA A 433 -21.63 -31.28 -1.37
N ASN A 434 -22.75 -31.80 -0.84
CA ASN A 434 -24.05 -31.13 -0.98
C ASN A 434 -24.09 -29.74 -0.34
N GLY A 435 -23.36 -29.54 0.77
CA GLY A 435 -23.22 -28.26 1.48
C GLY A 435 -22.07 -27.38 1.02
N ASN A 436 -21.05 -27.93 0.34
CA ASN A 436 -19.88 -27.16 -0.05
C ASN A 436 -20.25 -26.10 -1.10
N ARG A 437 -19.95 -24.84 -0.77
CA ARG A 437 -20.09 -23.71 -1.68
C ARG A 437 -18.83 -22.88 -1.61
N VAL A 438 -18.16 -22.71 -2.74
CA VAL A 438 -16.98 -21.85 -2.81
C VAL A 438 -17.34 -20.44 -2.35
N ALA A 439 -16.55 -19.83 -1.45
CA ALA A 439 -16.89 -18.56 -0.84
C ALA A 439 -16.72 -17.35 -1.77
N SER A 440 -15.64 -17.33 -2.55
CA SER A 440 -15.27 -16.18 -3.40
C SER A 440 -14.47 -16.62 -4.62
N ASN A 441 -14.27 -15.70 -5.58
CA ASN A 441 -13.42 -15.95 -6.75
C ASN A 441 -11.93 -16.14 -6.40
N TRP A 442 -11.54 -15.86 -5.15
CA TRP A 442 -10.18 -15.99 -4.65
C TRP A 442 -10.06 -17.09 -3.59
N SER A 443 -11.03 -17.99 -3.49
CA SER A 443 -10.96 -19.05 -2.49
C SER A 443 -9.86 -20.06 -2.82
N ARG A 444 -8.94 -20.30 -1.89
CA ARG A 444 -7.80 -21.21 -2.06
C ARG A 444 -8.08 -22.57 -1.44
N SER A 445 -8.09 -23.61 -2.28
CA SER A 445 -8.06 -25.01 -1.89
C SER A 445 -6.62 -25.54 -1.87
N CYS A 446 -6.37 -26.58 -1.10
CA CYS A 446 -5.05 -27.20 -1.04
C CYS A 446 -5.13 -28.73 -0.94
N ILE A 447 -4.01 -29.38 -1.27
CA ILE A 447 -3.78 -30.81 -1.07
C ILE A 447 -2.90 -30.96 0.17
N SER A 448 -3.13 -32.01 0.96
CA SER A 448 -2.27 -32.35 2.09
C SER A 448 -0.85 -32.75 1.62
N PRO A 449 0.19 -32.57 2.46
CA PRO A 449 1.57 -32.89 2.08
C PRO A 449 1.80 -34.39 1.85
N ASP A 450 0.97 -35.25 2.47
CA ASP A 450 0.96 -36.70 2.24
C ASP A 450 0.22 -37.10 0.95
N GLU A 451 -0.34 -36.14 0.22
CA GLU A 451 -1.14 -36.30 -1.00
C GLU A 451 -2.36 -37.22 -0.84
N LYS A 452 -2.84 -37.45 0.39
CA LYS A 452 -4.00 -38.32 0.63
C LYS A 452 -5.31 -37.55 0.72
N CYS A 453 -5.26 -36.28 1.10
CA CYS A 453 -6.42 -35.47 1.39
C CYS A 453 -6.47 -34.21 0.50
N VAL A 454 -7.68 -33.81 0.14
CA VAL A 454 -7.98 -32.53 -0.51
C VAL A 454 -8.85 -31.72 0.43
N THR A 455 -8.55 -30.44 0.58
CA THR A 455 -9.33 -29.55 1.45
C THR A 455 -9.77 -28.28 0.75
N ALA A 456 -11.00 -27.90 1.00
CA ALA A 456 -11.56 -26.63 0.55
C ALA A 456 -12.45 -26.00 1.61
N GLY A 457 -12.35 -24.68 1.72
CA GLY A 457 -13.23 -23.86 2.53
C GLY A 457 -14.54 -23.58 1.82
N SER A 458 -15.60 -23.47 2.59
CA SER A 458 -16.95 -23.21 2.10
C SER A 458 -17.53 -21.91 2.67
N SER A 459 -18.58 -21.39 2.03
CA SER A 459 -19.24 -20.14 2.37
C SER A 459 -20.02 -20.20 3.69
N ASP A 460 -20.36 -21.41 4.14
CA ASP A 460 -21.00 -21.69 5.43
C ASP A 460 -20.04 -21.54 6.62
N GLY A 461 -18.73 -21.36 6.38
CA GLY A 461 -17.70 -21.34 7.43
C GLY A 461 -17.10 -22.71 7.73
N SER A 462 -17.57 -23.76 7.04
CA SER A 462 -17.07 -25.11 7.20
C SER A 462 -15.91 -25.38 6.24
N ILE A 463 -15.02 -26.28 6.65
CA ILE A 463 -13.92 -26.78 5.82
C ILE A 463 -14.21 -28.24 5.52
N TYR A 464 -14.19 -28.58 4.25
CA TYR A 464 -14.47 -29.93 3.77
C TYR A 464 -13.16 -30.63 3.45
N ILE A 465 -13.00 -31.85 3.95
CA ILE A 465 -11.85 -32.71 3.69
C ILE A 465 -12.31 -33.95 2.93
N TRP A 466 -11.71 -34.22 1.77
CA TRP A 466 -11.96 -35.42 0.96
C TRP A 466 -10.72 -36.32 0.93
N SER A 467 -10.96 -37.63 0.85
CA SER A 467 -9.93 -38.60 0.50
C SER A 467 -9.70 -38.60 -1.00
N ARG A 468 -8.45 -38.42 -1.41
CA ARG A 468 -8.05 -38.47 -2.83
C ARG A 468 -8.23 -39.87 -3.43
N LEU A 469 -7.99 -40.93 -2.65
CA LEU A 469 -8.03 -42.31 -3.16
C LEU A 469 -9.46 -42.78 -3.44
N ASN A 470 -10.39 -42.42 -2.55
CA ASN A 470 -11.76 -42.92 -2.59
C ASN A 470 -12.75 -41.91 -3.17
N ASN A 471 -12.33 -40.67 -3.44
CA ASN A 471 -13.18 -39.52 -3.78
C ASN A 471 -14.35 -39.27 -2.79
N ASN A 472 -14.24 -39.86 -1.59
CA ASN A 472 -15.23 -39.76 -0.55
C ASN A 472 -14.84 -38.66 0.43
N MET A 473 -15.86 -38.05 1.00
CA MET A 473 -15.71 -37.06 2.05
C MET A 473 -15.30 -37.74 3.36
N LEU A 474 -14.26 -37.22 4.01
CA LEU A 474 -13.71 -37.75 5.25
C LEU A 474 -14.26 -37.02 6.47
N SER A 475 -14.17 -35.69 6.48
CA SER A 475 -14.56 -34.87 7.63
C SER A 475 -15.05 -33.48 7.20
N ILE A 476 -15.83 -32.88 8.09
CA ILE A 476 -16.21 -31.46 8.09
C ILE A 476 -15.61 -30.85 9.33
N LEU A 477 -14.84 -29.79 9.17
CA LEU A 477 -14.36 -28.98 10.27
C LEU A 477 -15.21 -27.72 10.37
N GLU A 478 -15.88 -27.57 11.50
CA GLU A 478 -16.69 -26.40 11.83
C GLU A 478 -15.96 -25.59 12.88
N GLY A 479 -15.81 -24.28 12.64
CA GLY A 479 -15.11 -23.40 13.58
C GLY A 479 -15.07 -21.94 13.16
N HIS A 480 -15.21 -21.64 11.88
CA HIS A 480 -15.38 -20.25 11.43
C HIS A 480 -16.85 -19.86 11.44
N SER A 481 -17.12 -18.63 11.87
CA SER A 481 -18.47 -18.02 11.82
C SER A 481 -18.74 -17.31 10.49
N SER A 482 -17.77 -17.29 9.58
CA SER A 482 -17.80 -16.55 8.33
C SER A 482 -17.15 -17.36 7.20
N PRO A 483 -17.43 -17.01 5.92
CA PRO A 483 -16.95 -17.76 4.77
C PRO A 483 -15.43 -17.98 4.82
N VAL A 484 -14.99 -19.23 4.64
CA VAL A 484 -13.56 -19.58 4.61
C VAL A 484 -13.00 -19.23 3.24
N LEU A 485 -11.98 -18.37 3.22
CA LEU A 485 -11.34 -17.88 2.00
C LEU A 485 -10.11 -18.70 1.62
N SER A 486 -9.29 -19.13 2.57
CA SER A 486 -8.04 -19.81 2.24
C SER A 486 -7.77 -20.95 3.20
N CYS A 487 -7.28 -22.07 2.65
CA CYS A 487 -6.81 -23.23 3.38
C CYS A 487 -5.36 -23.52 2.97
N ALA A 488 -4.51 -23.86 3.93
CA ALA A 488 -3.12 -24.24 3.69
C ALA A 488 -2.69 -25.33 4.65
N TYR A 489 -1.88 -26.29 4.18
CA TYR A 489 -1.28 -27.31 5.03
C TYR A 489 0.17 -26.98 5.36
N GLY A 490 0.58 -27.30 6.59
CA GLY A 490 1.96 -27.30 7.05
C GLY A 490 2.63 -28.66 6.83
N GLY A 491 3.92 -28.64 6.48
CA GLY A 491 4.71 -29.84 6.18
C GLY A 491 4.90 -30.81 7.37
N PRO A 492 5.28 -30.35 8.57
CA PRO A 492 5.37 -31.23 9.74
C PRO A 492 4.02 -31.34 10.46
N GLY A 493 3.53 -32.59 10.64
CA GLY A 493 2.39 -32.90 11.51
C GLY A 493 0.99 -32.72 10.90
N ASN A 494 0.88 -32.60 9.57
CA ASN A 494 -0.40 -32.45 8.85
C ASN A 494 -1.27 -31.30 9.39
N THR A 495 -0.64 -30.26 9.94
CA THR A 495 -1.33 -29.10 10.50
C THR A 495 -2.06 -28.35 9.39
N LEU A 496 -3.34 -28.08 9.58
CA LEU A 496 -4.13 -27.31 8.62
C LEU A 496 -4.34 -25.91 9.19
N ALA A 497 -4.13 -24.88 8.38
CA ALA A 497 -4.52 -23.52 8.70
C ALA A 497 -5.64 -23.09 7.76
N SER A 498 -6.53 -22.25 8.28
CA SER A 498 -7.67 -21.74 7.54
C SER A 498 -7.96 -20.30 7.92
N ALA A 499 -8.41 -19.52 6.96
CA ALA A 499 -8.66 -18.10 7.13
C ALA A 499 -10.07 -17.74 6.66
N ASP A 500 -10.78 -16.93 7.44
CA ASP A 500 -12.11 -16.45 7.10
C ASP A 500 -12.10 -15.04 6.46
N LYS A 501 -13.29 -14.64 5.99
CA LYS A 501 -13.56 -13.31 5.45
C LYS A 501 -13.50 -12.18 6.49
N ASN A 502 -13.51 -12.46 7.78
CA ASN A 502 -13.43 -11.46 8.84
C ASN A 502 -12.01 -11.27 9.38
N GLY A 503 -11.03 -12.03 8.89
CA GLY A 503 -9.64 -11.93 9.31
C GLY A 503 -9.28 -12.85 10.48
N ASN A 504 -10.12 -13.83 10.81
CA ASN A 504 -9.80 -14.86 11.78
C ASN A 504 -9.04 -16.02 11.13
N LEU A 505 -8.02 -16.51 11.84
CA LEU A 505 -7.25 -17.69 11.50
C LEU A 505 -7.58 -18.80 12.48
N CYS A 506 -7.90 -19.98 11.96
CA CYS A 506 -8.01 -21.20 12.77
C CYS A 506 -6.91 -22.17 12.36
N ILE A 507 -6.18 -22.67 13.36
CA ILE A 507 -5.14 -23.70 13.20
C ILE A 507 -5.69 -25.01 13.75
N TRP A 508 -5.69 -26.04 12.90
CA TRP A 508 -6.23 -27.36 13.16
C TRP A 508 -5.10 -28.38 13.31
N CYS A 509 -5.25 -29.30 14.25
CA CYS A 509 -4.34 -30.42 14.49
C CYS A 509 -5.10 -31.74 14.66
#